data_AF-A0A2P2ILT3-F1
#
_entry.id   AF-A0A2P2ILT3-F1
#
_cell.length_a   1.000
_cell.length_b   1.000
_cell.length_c   1.000
_cell.angle_alpha   90.00
_cell.angle_beta   90.00
_cell.angle_gamma   90.00
#
_symmetry.space_group_name_H-M   'P 1'
#
loop_
_entity.id
_entity.type
_entity.pdbx_description
1 polymer ?
#
loop_
_entity_poly.entity_id
_entity_poly.type
_entity_poly.pdbx_seq_one_letter_code
_entity_poly.pdbx_strand_id
1 'polypeptide(L)'
;MENSLPGRRMKLEEEEECESPLLTVAHYHRQSNDLSCLIRGTWLESRKIWQIAGPSIFSRLAMFSMTVVTQAFAGHLGDLNLAAISIATTVIISISFGFLLGMASALETLCGQAFGAKQYSMLGIYLQRSWIVLVLCSILLLPMFLFATPLLKLIGQSTEVAEQTGVVALWLIPFHFSLPFQFTLQRFLQCQLKTGVTAWVSGVALAIHVLLTWVFVYKLRVGIVWTSLILDFSWWVSVFGMLGYCVCGGCPLTWTGFSFQAFLGLWEFFKLSVASGVMLSLENFYYRMLIIVSGYIHHNEVAIDALSIWFVLIAIPCFFLTSLPAQVVSYVN
;
A
#
# COMPACT_ATOMS: atom_id res chain seq x y z
N MET A 1 -73.62 47.03 -9.82
CA MET A 1 -73.91 48.47 -10.07
C MET A 1 -72.99 49.23 -9.14
N GLU A 2 -71.74 49.41 -9.58
CA GLU A 2 -71.25 50.61 -10.30
C GLU A 2 -71.11 51.80 -9.36
N ASN A 3 -70.07 52.61 -9.38
CA ASN A 3 -68.75 52.67 -10.03
C ASN A 3 -68.28 54.09 -9.63
N SER A 4 -67.02 54.30 -9.27
CA SER A 4 -66.22 55.46 -9.74
C SER A 4 -64.97 55.69 -8.87
N LEU A 5 -63.82 55.33 -9.43
CA LEU A 5 -62.59 56.10 -9.26
C LEU A 5 -62.75 57.46 -9.98
N PRO A 6 -61.98 58.48 -9.60
CA PRO A 6 -60.81 58.78 -10.43
C PRO A 6 -59.58 59.21 -9.61
N GLY A 7 -58.40 58.82 -10.10
CA GLY A 7 -57.13 59.28 -9.57
C GLY A 7 -56.70 60.64 -10.12
N ARG A 8 -55.77 61.31 -9.42
CA ARG A 8 -54.66 62.05 -10.03
C ARG A 8 -53.55 62.37 -9.02
N ARG A 9 -52.34 62.04 -9.47
CA ARG A 9 -50.98 62.19 -8.95
C ARG A 9 -50.54 63.67 -8.75
N MET A 10 -49.85 63.97 -7.63
CA MET A 10 -48.79 65.01 -7.46
C MET A 10 -48.22 64.86 -6.04
N LYS A 11 -47.00 64.31 -5.84
CA LYS A 11 -45.63 64.87 -5.93
C LYS A 11 -45.11 65.23 -4.51
N LEU A 12 -43.80 65.00 -4.32
CA LEU A 12 -42.95 65.28 -3.12
C LEU A 12 -42.98 64.12 -2.10
N GLU A 13 -41.88 63.53 -1.63
CA GLU A 13 -40.47 63.91 -1.55
C GLU A 13 -39.59 62.65 -1.40
N GLU A 14 -38.35 62.78 -1.86
CA GLU A 14 -37.09 62.15 -1.42
C GLU A 14 -37.13 60.96 -0.44
N GLU A 15 -36.64 59.81 -0.90
CA GLU A 15 -35.71 58.97 -0.13
C GLU A 15 -34.97 58.04 -1.10
N GLU A 16 -33.98 58.60 -1.78
CA GLU A 16 -32.91 57.85 -2.43
C GLU A 16 -31.94 57.41 -1.33
N GLU A 17 -32.33 56.40 -0.54
CA GLU A 17 -31.46 55.84 0.49
C GLU A 17 -30.42 54.94 -0.20
N CYS A 18 -29.19 55.44 -0.22
CA CYS A 18 -27.97 54.76 -0.59
C CYS A 18 -27.78 53.50 0.29
N GLU A 19 -28.41 52.38 -0.07
CA GLU A 19 -28.04 51.08 0.46
C GLU A 19 -26.60 50.76 0.03
N SER A 20 -25.73 51.00 0.99
CA SER A 20 -24.29 51.16 0.89
C SER A 20 -23.54 50.08 0.07
N PRO A 21 -22.72 50.47 -0.92
CA PRO A 21 -21.70 49.60 -1.54
C PRO A 21 -20.73 48.99 -0.51
N LEU A 22 -20.61 49.61 0.67
CA LEU A 22 -19.74 49.19 1.76
C LEU A 22 -20.14 47.86 2.40
N LEU A 23 -21.43 47.53 2.49
CA LEU A 23 -21.88 46.23 3.00
C LEU A 23 -21.52 45.09 2.03
N THR A 24 -21.69 45.32 0.73
CA THR A 24 -21.31 44.35 -0.32
C THR A 24 -19.80 44.19 -0.43
N VAL A 25 -19.03 45.28 -0.31
CA VAL A 25 -17.56 45.26 -0.29
C VAL A 25 -17.02 44.60 0.98
N ALA A 26 -17.66 44.82 2.14
CA ALA A 26 -17.32 44.13 3.38
C ALA A 26 -17.62 42.63 3.30
N HIS A 27 -18.75 42.23 2.71
CA HIS A 27 -19.09 40.82 2.48
C HIS A 27 -18.11 40.16 1.49
N TYR A 28 -17.72 40.87 0.42
CA TYR A 28 -16.76 40.41 -0.56
C TYR A 28 -15.34 40.27 0.02
N HIS A 29 -14.88 41.25 0.81
CA HIS A 29 -13.61 41.15 1.52
C HIS A 29 -13.61 40.06 2.59
N ARG A 30 -14.72 39.88 3.30
CA ARG A 30 -14.87 38.80 4.30
C ARG A 30 -14.87 37.43 3.64
N GLN A 31 -15.56 37.26 2.52
CA GLN A 31 -15.61 36.02 1.74
C GLN A 31 -14.28 35.72 1.01
N SER A 32 -13.58 36.75 0.53
CA SER A 32 -12.22 36.63 -0.04
C SER A 32 -11.18 36.26 1.02
N ASN A 33 -11.29 36.84 2.23
CA ASN A 33 -10.46 36.46 3.37
C ASN A 33 -10.76 35.04 3.87
N ASP A 34 -12.03 34.62 3.86
CA ASP A 34 -12.41 33.23 4.20
C ASP A 34 -11.89 32.25 3.15
N LEU A 35 -12.04 32.54 1.86
CA LEU A 35 -11.55 31.68 0.78
C LEU A 35 -10.02 31.56 0.80
N SER A 36 -9.30 32.66 1.02
CA SER A 36 -7.84 32.62 1.14
C SER A 36 -7.37 31.90 2.41
N CYS A 37 -8.11 32.01 3.52
CA CYS A 37 -7.87 31.22 4.73
C CYS A 37 -8.10 29.73 4.49
N LEU A 38 -9.19 29.36 3.82
CA LEU A 38 -9.51 27.97 3.45
C LEU A 38 -8.47 27.39 2.48
N ILE A 39 -8.04 28.14 1.46
CA ILE A 39 -6.98 27.70 0.52
C ILE A 39 -5.66 27.52 1.27
N ARG A 40 -5.31 28.43 2.17
CA ARG A 40 -4.10 28.31 2.98
C ARG A 40 -4.17 27.13 3.96
N GLY A 41 -5.32 26.91 4.59
CA GLY A 41 -5.58 25.78 5.49
C GLY A 41 -5.47 24.44 4.76
N THR A 42 -6.20 24.29 3.64
CA THR A 42 -6.16 23.09 2.78
C THR A 42 -4.76 22.84 2.22
N TRP A 43 -4.01 23.88 1.85
CA TRP A 43 -2.61 23.74 1.42
C TRP A 43 -1.70 23.21 2.55
N LEU A 44 -1.86 23.73 3.77
CA LEU A 44 -1.09 23.27 4.93
C LEU A 44 -1.42 21.83 5.29
N GLU A 45 -2.69 21.43 5.24
CA GLU A 45 -3.13 20.06 5.45
C GLU A 45 -2.61 19.12 4.35
N SER A 46 -2.74 19.53 3.08
CA SER A 46 -2.22 18.78 1.93
C SER A 46 -0.72 18.54 2.06
N ARG A 47 0.06 19.57 2.46
CA ARG A 47 1.49 19.44 2.68
C ARG A 47 1.83 18.40 3.75
N LYS A 48 1.07 18.34 4.85
CA LYS A 48 1.27 17.35 5.91
C LYS A 48 0.96 15.93 5.42
N ILE A 49 -0.12 15.76 4.66
CA ILE A 49 -0.46 14.46 4.05
C ILE A 49 0.67 13.99 3.13
N TRP A 50 1.18 14.88 2.28
CA TRP A 50 2.27 14.56 1.36
C TRP A 50 3.60 14.20 2.05
N GLN A 51 3.88 14.77 3.22
CA GLN A 51 5.06 14.39 4.02
C GLN A 51 5.02 12.91 4.46
N ILE A 52 3.85 12.33 4.60
CA ILE A 52 3.67 10.93 5.02
C ILE A 52 3.48 10.02 3.80
N ALA A 53 2.62 10.46 2.86
CA ALA A 53 2.24 9.70 1.68
C ALA A 53 3.40 9.58 0.68
N GLY A 54 4.15 10.66 0.41
CA GLY A 54 5.24 10.67 -0.56
C GLY A 54 6.32 9.61 -0.31
N PRO A 55 6.94 9.57 0.89
CA PRO A 55 7.93 8.55 1.22
C PRO A 55 7.35 7.12 1.16
N SER A 56 6.09 6.95 1.52
CA SER A 56 5.47 5.63 1.52
C SER A 56 5.14 5.11 0.11
N ILE A 57 4.69 5.99 -0.78
CA ILE A 57 4.52 5.70 -2.21
C ILE A 57 5.87 5.30 -2.80
N PHE A 58 6.92 6.07 -2.52
CA PHE A 58 8.28 5.74 -2.95
C PHE A 58 8.73 4.36 -2.44
N SER A 59 8.56 4.07 -1.15
CA SER A 59 8.91 2.77 -0.58
C SER A 59 8.20 1.62 -1.30
N ARG A 60 6.90 1.75 -1.57
CA ARG A 60 6.13 0.75 -2.33
C ARG A 60 6.64 0.58 -3.76
N LEU A 61 6.88 1.68 -4.46
CA LEU A 61 7.44 1.66 -5.82
C LEU A 61 8.82 1.00 -5.84
N ALA A 62 9.67 1.30 -4.86
CA ALA A 62 11.00 0.72 -4.75
C ALA A 62 10.95 -0.79 -4.51
N MET A 63 10.10 -1.27 -3.60
CA MET A 63 9.91 -2.70 -3.34
C MET A 63 9.33 -3.43 -4.56
N PHE A 64 8.33 -2.84 -5.24
CA PHE A 64 7.76 -3.40 -6.46
C PHE A 64 8.79 -3.46 -7.60
N SER A 65 9.62 -2.44 -7.72
CA SER A 65 10.68 -2.35 -8.74
C SER A 65 11.67 -3.50 -8.63
N MET A 66 11.93 -4.07 -7.45
CA MET A 66 12.80 -5.25 -7.34
C MET A 66 12.24 -6.44 -8.12
N THR A 67 10.93 -6.69 -8.03
CA THR A 67 10.28 -7.76 -8.79
C THR A 67 10.36 -7.49 -10.30
N VAL A 68 10.14 -6.25 -10.73
CA VAL A 68 10.26 -5.84 -12.14
C VAL A 68 11.69 -6.03 -12.66
N VAL A 69 12.69 -5.60 -11.91
CA VAL A 69 14.11 -5.80 -12.23
C VAL A 69 14.42 -7.29 -12.32
N THR A 70 13.98 -8.09 -11.35
CA THR A 70 14.17 -9.55 -11.36
C THR A 70 13.60 -10.19 -12.63
N GLN A 71 12.38 -9.83 -13.03
CA GLN A 71 11.76 -10.33 -14.26
C GLN A 71 12.53 -9.88 -15.51
N ALA A 72 12.89 -8.59 -15.61
CA ALA A 72 13.64 -8.07 -16.75
C ALA A 72 14.97 -8.81 -16.97
N PHE A 73 15.70 -9.08 -15.88
CA PHE A 73 16.96 -9.83 -15.95
C PHE A 73 16.75 -11.33 -16.20
N ALA A 74 15.66 -11.92 -15.71
CA ALA A 74 15.30 -13.29 -16.08
C ALA A 74 15.01 -13.44 -17.59
N GLY A 75 14.49 -12.39 -18.24
CA GLY A 75 14.36 -12.32 -19.70
C GLY A 75 15.68 -12.51 -20.44
N HIS A 76 16.79 -11.99 -19.91
CA HIS A 76 18.12 -12.21 -20.50
C HIS A 76 18.63 -13.66 -20.36
N LEU A 77 18.07 -14.44 -19.43
CA LEU A 77 18.36 -15.87 -19.29
C LEU A 77 17.52 -16.75 -20.23
N GLY A 78 16.55 -16.17 -20.94
CA GLY A 78 15.69 -16.85 -21.91
C GLY A 78 14.21 -16.85 -21.53
N ASP A 79 13.35 -17.08 -22.54
CA ASP A 79 11.90 -16.95 -22.43
C ASP A 79 11.28 -17.90 -21.40
N LEU A 80 11.82 -19.12 -21.28
CA LEU A 80 11.37 -20.09 -20.27
C LEU A 80 11.59 -19.58 -18.83
N ASN A 81 12.74 -18.94 -18.58
CA ASN A 81 13.10 -18.40 -17.27
C ASN A 81 12.23 -17.19 -16.91
N LEU A 82 12.00 -16.32 -17.90
CA LEU A 82 11.08 -15.19 -17.78
C LEU A 82 9.65 -15.64 -17.47
N ALA A 83 9.14 -16.61 -18.23
CA ALA A 83 7.80 -17.18 -18.01
C ALA A 83 7.68 -17.78 -16.61
N ALA A 84 8.68 -18.58 -16.19
CA ALA A 84 8.69 -19.22 -14.89
C ALA A 84 8.64 -18.22 -13.73
N ILE A 85 9.52 -17.20 -13.75
CA ILE A 85 9.55 -16.21 -12.66
C ILE A 85 8.35 -15.28 -12.69
N SER A 86 7.84 -14.94 -13.88
CA SER A 86 6.63 -14.16 -14.04
C SER A 86 5.44 -14.90 -13.44
N ILE A 87 5.21 -16.17 -13.78
CA ILE A 87 4.11 -16.96 -13.23
C ILE A 87 4.27 -17.13 -11.70
N ALA A 88 5.47 -17.49 -11.23
CA ALA A 88 5.72 -17.64 -9.79
C ALA A 88 5.41 -16.36 -9.01
N THR A 89 5.80 -15.19 -9.53
CA THR A 89 5.59 -13.91 -8.83
C THR A 89 4.16 -13.36 -8.98
N THR A 90 3.56 -13.49 -10.17
CA THR A 90 2.23 -12.90 -10.47
C THR A 90 1.05 -13.77 -10.05
N VAL A 91 1.24 -15.09 -9.96
CA VAL A 91 0.21 -16.05 -9.55
C VAL A 91 0.45 -16.50 -8.12
N ILE A 92 1.56 -17.21 -7.86
CA ILE A 92 1.79 -17.90 -6.58
C ILE A 92 2.04 -16.88 -5.46
N ILE A 93 3.05 -16.02 -5.62
CA ILE A 93 3.35 -14.98 -4.63
C ILE A 93 2.18 -14.02 -4.49
N SER A 94 1.56 -13.58 -5.58
CA SER A 94 0.52 -12.55 -5.51
C SER A 94 -0.68 -12.95 -4.64
N ILE A 95 -1.05 -14.23 -4.59
CA ILE A 95 -2.12 -14.71 -3.71
C ILE A 95 -1.70 -14.52 -2.25
N SER A 96 -0.51 -15.02 -1.89
CA SER A 96 0.01 -14.88 -0.54
C SER A 96 0.25 -13.42 -0.13
N PHE A 97 0.71 -12.60 -1.08
CA PHE A 97 0.97 -11.18 -0.90
C PHE A 97 -0.31 -10.43 -0.54
N GLY A 98 -1.37 -10.59 -1.33
CA GLY A 98 -2.65 -9.91 -1.07
C GLY A 98 -3.25 -10.29 0.28
N PHE A 99 -3.25 -11.59 0.60
CA PHE A 99 -3.78 -12.10 1.86
C PHE A 99 -3.00 -11.59 3.07
N LEU A 100 -1.65 -11.73 3.06
CA LEU A 100 -0.81 -11.29 4.17
C LEU A 100 -0.77 -9.76 4.31
N LEU A 101 -0.86 -9.01 3.21
CA LEU A 101 -0.96 -7.56 3.24
C LEU A 101 -2.27 -7.11 3.92
N GLY A 102 -3.38 -7.78 3.61
CA GLY A 102 -4.67 -7.51 4.26
C GLY A 102 -4.69 -7.94 5.73
N MET A 103 -3.99 -9.02 6.10
CA MET A 103 -3.79 -9.35 7.50
C MET A 103 -2.98 -8.27 8.24
N ALA A 104 -1.94 -7.72 7.59
CA ALA A 104 -1.11 -6.67 8.17
C ALA A 104 -1.84 -5.32 8.33
N SER A 105 -2.91 -5.03 7.58
CA SER A 105 -3.69 -3.80 7.79
C SER A 105 -4.48 -3.81 9.10
N ALA A 106 -4.80 -4.99 9.66
CA ALA A 106 -5.37 -5.05 11.01
C ALA A 106 -4.39 -4.51 12.08
N LEU A 107 -3.09 -4.76 11.89
CA LEU A 107 -2.05 -4.16 12.75
C LEU A 107 -2.03 -2.64 12.61
N GLU A 108 -2.12 -2.11 11.39
CA GLU A 108 -2.14 -0.67 11.14
C GLU A 108 -3.28 0.02 11.92
N THR A 109 -4.49 -0.55 11.88
CA THR A 109 -5.64 -0.04 12.63
C THR A 109 -5.39 -0.03 14.13
N LEU A 110 -4.92 -1.15 14.70
CA LEU A 110 -4.66 -1.27 16.14
C LEU A 110 -3.51 -0.34 16.60
N CYS A 111 -2.45 -0.23 15.80
CA CYS A 111 -1.36 0.69 16.07
C CYS A 111 -1.80 2.15 15.96
N GLY A 112 -2.62 2.52 14.97
CA GLY A 112 -3.15 3.87 14.84
C GLY A 112 -4.04 4.26 16.02
N GLN A 113 -4.90 3.34 16.48
CA GLN A 113 -5.71 3.56 17.68
C GLN A 113 -4.85 3.73 18.94
N ALA A 114 -3.88 2.83 19.17
CA ALA A 114 -3.01 2.89 20.33
C ALA A 114 -2.09 4.12 20.31
N PHE A 115 -1.61 4.53 19.13
CA PHE A 115 -0.78 5.72 18.97
C PHE A 115 -1.57 7.00 19.27
N GLY A 116 -2.80 7.12 18.74
CA GLY A 116 -3.70 8.23 19.07
C GLY A 116 -4.13 8.26 20.54
N ALA A 117 -4.26 7.09 21.18
CA ALA A 117 -4.51 6.97 22.62
C ALA A 117 -3.26 7.15 23.50
N LYS A 118 -2.10 7.51 22.91
CA LYS A 118 -0.81 7.71 23.60
C LYS A 118 -0.29 6.46 24.33
N GLN A 119 -0.76 5.27 23.95
CA GLN A 119 -0.32 3.97 24.47
C GLN A 119 0.85 3.41 23.64
N TYR A 120 1.95 4.16 23.58
CA TYR A 120 3.07 3.85 22.67
C TYR A 120 3.67 2.45 22.88
N SER A 121 3.79 1.99 24.13
CA SER A 121 4.35 0.67 24.47
C SER A 121 3.57 -0.51 23.86
N MET A 122 2.28 -0.34 23.59
CA MET A 122 1.44 -1.40 23.01
C MET A 122 1.74 -1.65 21.53
N LEU A 123 2.32 -0.69 20.80
CA LEU A 123 2.60 -0.86 19.38
C LEU A 123 3.60 -2.00 19.14
N GLY A 124 4.66 -2.10 19.95
CA GLY A 124 5.65 -3.17 19.84
C GLY A 124 5.06 -4.55 20.16
N ILE A 125 4.12 -4.61 21.11
CA ILE A 125 3.40 -5.85 21.45
C ILE A 125 2.49 -6.28 20.29
N TYR A 126 1.77 -5.35 19.67
CA TYR A 126 0.93 -5.64 18.50
C TYR A 126 1.77 -6.09 17.30
N LEU A 127 2.93 -5.47 17.07
CA LEU A 127 3.87 -5.88 16.03
C LEU A 127 4.30 -7.34 16.22
N GLN A 128 4.75 -7.71 17.43
CA GLN A 128 5.17 -9.08 17.75
C GLN A 128 4.02 -10.09 17.63
N ARG A 129 2.82 -9.72 18.11
CA ARG A 129 1.61 -10.54 17.95
C ARG A 129 1.30 -10.78 16.47
N SER A 130 1.42 -9.73 15.65
CA SER A 130 1.22 -9.81 14.22
C SER A 130 2.23 -10.75 13.55
N TRP A 131 3.52 -10.70 13.93
CA TRP A 131 4.50 -11.66 13.42
C TRP A 131 4.11 -13.10 13.70
N ILE A 132 3.71 -13.43 14.93
CA ILE A 132 3.30 -14.79 15.29
C ILE A 132 2.16 -15.24 14.39
N VAL A 133 1.11 -14.43 14.29
CA VAL A 133 -0.11 -14.79 13.54
C VAL A 133 0.15 -14.88 12.03
N LEU A 134 0.85 -13.89 11.44
CA LEU A 134 1.09 -13.88 10.00
C LEU A 134 2.11 -14.93 9.57
N VAL A 135 3.10 -15.27 10.40
CA VAL A 135 4.03 -16.39 10.13
C VAL A 135 3.27 -17.72 10.14
N LEU A 136 2.38 -17.95 11.10
CA LEU A 136 1.52 -19.14 11.11
C LEU A 136 0.66 -19.22 9.84
N CYS A 137 0.04 -18.12 9.42
CA CYS A 137 -0.69 -18.09 8.16
C CYS A 137 0.21 -18.31 6.93
N SER A 138 1.45 -17.79 6.94
CA SER A 138 2.41 -18.03 5.86
C SER A 138 2.75 -19.53 5.74
N ILE A 139 2.92 -20.22 6.87
CA ILE A 139 3.11 -21.68 6.89
C ILE A 139 1.90 -22.40 6.25
N LEU A 140 0.67 -21.97 6.55
CA LEU A 140 -0.54 -22.55 5.96
C LEU A 140 -0.65 -22.31 4.44
N LEU A 141 0.02 -21.29 3.92
CA LEU A 141 0.05 -20.94 2.50
C LEU A 141 1.17 -21.66 1.71
N LEU A 142 2.12 -22.30 2.40
CA LEU A 142 3.23 -23.05 1.78
C LEU A 142 2.82 -24.11 0.76
N PRO A 143 1.70 -24.86 0.92
CA PRO A 143 1.30 -25.85 -0.07
C PRO A 143 1.19 -25.28 -1.50
N MET A 144 0.85 -23.99 -1.67
CA MET A 144 0.80 -23.36 -2.99
C MET A 144 2.17 -23.32 -3.70
N PHE A 145 3.26 -23.24 -2.93
CA PHE A 145 4.62 -23.25 -3.44
C PHE A 145 5.12 -24.68 -3.69
N LEU A 146 4.85 -25.58 -2.75
CA LEU A 146 5.28 -26.98 -2.84
C LEU A 146 4.59 -27.73 -3.99
N PHE A 147 3.32 -27.41 -4.25
CA PHE A 147 2.52 -28.02 -5.32
C PHE A 147 2.40 -27.14 -6.57
N ALA A 148 3.28 -26.15 -6.74
CA ALA A 148 3.26 -25.24 -7.88
C ALA A 148 3.26 -25.97 -9.25
N THR A 149 4.18 -26.93 -9.45
CA THR A 149 4.26 -27.70 -10.69
C THR A 149 2.98 -28.48 -11.02
N PRO A 150 2.45 -29.36 -10.15
CA PRO A 150 1.25 -30.11 -10.48
C PRO A 150 0.02 -29.21 -10.67
N LEU A 151 -0.09 -28.11 -9.91
CA LEU A 151 -1.17 -27.13 -10.09
C LEU A 151 -1.11 -26.47 -11.47
N LEU A 152 0.08 -26.07 -11.92
CA LEU A 152 0.24 -25.43 -13.23
C LEU A 152 0.01 -26.40 -14.38
N LYS A 153 0.47 -27.67 -14.25
CA LYS A 153 0.14 -28.72 -15.23
C LYS A 153 -1.37 -28.95 -15.31
N LEU A 154 -2.09 -28.91 -14.17
CA LEU A 154 -3.55 -29.05 -14.13
C LEU A 154 -4.28 -27.89 -14.80
N ILE A 155 -3.74 -26.66 -14.68
CA ILE A 155 -4.28 -25.45 -15.33
C ILE A 155 -3.97 -25.43 -16.86
N GLY A 156 -3.18 -26.38 -17.35
CA GLY A 156 -2.86 -26.54 -18.77
C GLY A 156 -1.59 -25.83 -19.23
N GLN A 157 -0.70 -25.44 -18.30
CA GLN A 157 0.63 -24.94 -18.67
C GLN A 157 1.50 -26.06 -19.26
N SER A 158 2.43 -25.69 -20.14
CA SER A 158 3.38 -26.65 -20.71
C SER A 158 4.24 -27.27 -19.61
N THR A 159 4.62 -28.54 -19.80
CA THR A 159 5.41 -29.30 -18.81
C THR A 159 6.69 -28.56 -18.42
N GLU A 160 7.41 -28.01 -19.41
CA GLU A 160 8.66 -27.26 -19.21
C GLU A 160 8.45 -26.01 -18.36
N VAL A 161 7.43 -25.20 -18.67
CA VAL A 161 7.12 -23.97 -17.91
C VAL A 161 6.66 -24.33 -16.50
N ALA A 162 5.82 -25.34 -16.33
CA ALA A 162 5.32 -25.77 -15.02
C ALA A 162 6.42 -26.32 -14.10
N GLU A 163 7.39 -27.07 -14.65
CA GLU A 163 8.54 -27.57 -13.90
C GLU A 163 9.49 -26.45 -13.51
N GLN A 164 9.84 -25.57 -14.46
CA GLN A 164 10.71 -24.43 -14.17
C GLN A 164 10.07 -23.47 -13.16
N THR A 165 8.76 -23.23 -13.27
CA THR A 165 8.02 -22.42 -12.30
C THR A 165 8.02 -23.05 -10.91
N GLY A 166 7.91 -24.39 -10.82
CA GLY A 166 7.99 -25.09 -9.54
C GLY A 166 9.35 -24.93 -8.86
N VAL A 167 10.44 -25.01 -9.63
CA VAL A 167 11.78 -24.72 -9.11
C VAL A 167 11.82 -23.29 -8.56
N VAL A 168 11.39 -22.30 -9.36
CA VAL A 168 11.37 -20.90 -8.92
C VAL A 168 10.50 -20.71 -7.67
N ALA A 169 9.33 -21.34 -7.60
CA ALA A 169 8.42 -21.22 -6.45
C ALA A 169 9.07 -21.72 -5.16
N LEU A 170 9.78 -22.86 -5.19
CA LEU A 170 10.51 -23.37 -4.03
C LEU A 170 11.59 -22.39 -3.57
N TRP A 171 12.32 -21.80 -4.52
CA TRP A 171 13.36 -20.80 -4.24
C TRP A 171 12.83 -19.40 -3.90
N LEU A 172 11.52 -19.16 -3.94
CA LEU A 172 10.89 -17.91 -3.47
C LEU A 172 10.20 -18.07 -2.11
N ILE A 173 10.31 -19.24 -1.47
CA ILE A 173 9.80 -19.47 -0.11
C ILE A 173 10.41 -18.47 0.90
N PRO A 174 11.73 -18.15 0.87
CA PRO A 174 12.28 -17.15 1.79
C PRO A 174 11.70 -15.74 1.56
N PHE A 175 11.46 -15.34 0.31
CA PHE A 175 10.72 -14.10 0.01
C PHE A 175 9.30 -14.15 0.58
N HIS A 176 8.56 -15.25 0.41
CA HIS A 176 7.24 -15.40 1.02
C HIS A 176 7.25 -15.21 2.54
N PHE A 177 8.23 -15.80 3.23
CA PHE A 177 8.41 -15.64 4.68
C PHE A 177 8.90 -14.26 5.12
N SER A 178 9.42 -13.44 4.22
CA SER A 178 9.74 -12.04 4.52
C SER A 178 8.49 -11.17 4.63
N LEU A 179 7.39 -11.54 3.96
CA LEU A 179 6.18 -10.71 3.84
C LEU A 179 5.54 -10.35 5.19
N PRO A 180 5.36 -11.28 6.16
CA PRO A 180 4.87 -10.95 7.50
C PRO A 180 5.66 -9.83 8.16
N PHE A 181 6.99 -9.92 8.11
CA PHE A 181 7.87 -8.94 8.74
C PHE A 181 7.88 -7.63 7.97
N GLN A 182 8.01 -7.69 6.64
CA GLN A 182 8.07 -6.52 5.78
C GLN A 182 6.82 -5.65 5.93
N PHE A 183 5.63 -6.24 5.81
CA PHE A 183 4.39 -5.47 5.86
C PHE A 183 4.14 -4.90 7.25
N THR A 184 4.35 -5.69 8.29
CA THR A 184 4.05 -5.26 9.66
C THR A 184 5.04 -4.21 10.17
N LEU A 185 6.35 -4.34 9.87
CA LEU A 185 7.35 -3.32 10.18
C LEU A 185 7.07 -2.02 9.44
N GLN A 186 6.70 -2.11 8.15
CA GLN A 186 6.35 -0.93 7.37
C GLN A 186 5.14 -0.20 7.98
N ARG A 187 4.07 -0.93 8.34
CA ARG A 187 2.90 -0.34 9.01
C ARG A 187 3.22 0.21 10.41
N PHE A 188 4.06 -0.48 11.18
CA PHE A 188 4.52 -0.04 12.50
C PHE A 188 5.30 1.28 12.41
N LEU A 189 6.15 1.46 11.40
CA LEU A 189 6.86 2.73 11.20
C LEU A 189 5.94 3.82 10.64
N GLN A 190 5.00 3.45 9.76
CA GLN A 190 4.03 4.39 9.17
C GLN A 190 3.07 5.00 10.20
N CYS A 191 2.55 4.21 11.13
CA CYS A 191 1.66 4.74 12.18
C CYS A 191 2.37 5.70 13.14
N GLN A 192 3.70 5.63 13.23
CA GLN A 192 4.55 6.54 14.00
C GLN A 192 5.06 7.73 13.17
N LEU A 193 4.57 7.89 11.93
CA LEU A 193 5.00 8.95 11.00
C LEU A 193 6.48 8.87 10.59
N LYS A 194 7.11 7.70 10.76
CA LYS A 194 8.53 7.44 10.40
C LYS A 194 8.66 6.91 8.97
N THR A 195 7.85 7.44 8.05
CA THR A 195 7.78 6.97 6.65
C THR A 195 9.06 7.23 5.86
N GLY A 196 9.82 8.27 6.22
CA GLY A 196 11.14 8.54 5.66
C GLY A 196 12.14 7.38 5.84
N VAL A 197 12.06 6.66 6.96
CA VAL A 197 12.90 5.48 7.23
C VAL A 197 12.56 4.37 6.25
N THR A 198 11.26 4.09 6.08
CA THR A 198 10.82 3.05 5.13
C THR A 198 11.23 3.39 3.69
N ALA A 199 11.16 4.66 3.30
CA ALA A 199 11.62 5.12 2.00
C ALA A 199 13.12 4.88 1.79
N TRP A 200 13.95 5.31 2.75
CA TRP A 200 15.40 5.15 2.67
C TRP A 200 15.81 3.68 2.62
N VAL A 201 15.28 2.85 3.51
CA VAL A 201 15.58 1.42 3.56
C VAL A 201 15.16 0.72 2.27
N SER A 202 13.96 0.99 1.74
CA SER A 202 13.52 0.42 0.46
C SER A 202 14.37 0.89 -0.72
N GLY A 203 14.81 2.16 -0.72
CA GLY A 203 15.70 2.71 -1.75
C GLY A 203 17.08 2.04 -1.74
N VAL A 204 17.67 1.85 -0.55
CA VAL A 204 18.95 1.14 -0.38
C VAL A 204 18.82 -0.31 -0.79
N ALA A 205 17.75 -0.99 -0.37
CA ALA A 205 17.48 -2.36 -0.77
C ALA A 205 17.33 -2.49 -2.30
N LEU A 206 16.69 -1.51 -2.97
CA LEU A 206 16.56 -1.51 -4.43
C LEU A 206 17.91 -1.30 -5.11
N ALA A 207 18.74 -0.38 -4.62
CA ALA A 207 20.08 -0.16 -5.16
C ALA A 207 20.95 -1.41 -5.05
N ILE A 208 20.92 -2.07 -3.88
CA ILE A 208 21.60 -3.36 -3.65
C ILE A 208 21.06 -4.42 -4.60
N HIS A 209 19.73 -4.52 -4.75
CA HIS A 209 19.10 -5.48 -5.65
C HIS A 209 19.57 -5.29 -7.09
N VAL A 210 19.50 -4.06 -7.62
CA VAL A 210 19.95 -3.75 -8.99
C VAL A 210 21.42 -4.10 -9.19
N LEU A 211 22.29 -3.75 -8.23
CA LEU A 211 23.71 -4.06 -8.29
C LEU A 211 23.97 -5.57 -8.31
N LEU A 212 23.35 -6.31 -7.39
CA LEU A 212 23.51 -7.76 -7.30
C LEU A 212 22.96 -8.45 -8.54
N THR A 213 21.75 -8.09 -8.99
CA THR A 213 21.15 -8.68 -10.19
C THR A 213 22.01 -8.38 -11.43
N TRP A 214 22.57 -7.17 -11.55
CA TRP A 214 23.49 -6.85 -12.64
C TRP A 214 24.78 -7.68 -12.61
N VAL A 215 25.44 -7.79 -11.46
CA VAL A 215 26.68 -8.56 -11.32
C VAL A 215 26.42 -10.04 -11.56
N PHE A 216 25.47 -10.64 -10.85
CA PHE A 216 25.26 -12.08 -10.89
C PHE A 216 24.55 -12.51 -12.18
N VAL A 217 23.42 -11.91 -12.52
CA VAL A 217 22.59 -12.39 -13.64
C VAL A 217 23.17 -11.95 -14.97
N TYR A 218 23.60 -10.69 -15.11
CA TYR A 218 24.07 -10.19 -16.40
C TYR A 218 25.56 -10.44 -16.65
N LYS A 219 26.44 -10.19 -15.67
CA LYS A 219 27.89 -10.42 -15.85
C LYS A 219 28.29 -11.88 -15.67
N LEU A 220 27.85 -12.52 -14.59
CA LEU A 220 28.22 -13.90 -14.28
C LEU A 220 27.30 -14.95 -14.94
N ARG A 221 26.19 -14.52 -15.56
CA ARG A 221 25.21 -15.39 -16.24
C ARG A 221 24.72 -16.55 -15.37
N VAL A 222 24.53 -16.28 -14.08
CA VAL A 222 23.99 -17.28 -13.16
C VAL A 222 22.53 -17.60 -13.52
N GLY A 223 22.11 -18.85 -13.29
CA GLY A 223 20.77 -19.32 -13.64
C GLY A 223 19.65 -18.75 -12.74
N ILE A 224 18.41 -19.11 -13.09
CA ILE A 224 17.19 -18.56 -12.46
C ILE A 224 17.11 -18.74 -10.94
N VAL A 225 17.71 -19.80 -10.40
CA VAL A 225 17.76 -20.06 -8.95
C VAL A 225 18.45 -18.91 -8.22
N TRP A 226 19.57 -18.42 -8.76
CA TRP A 226 20.30 -17.30 -8.17
C TRP A 226 19.53 -15.98 -8.32
N THR A 227 18.83 -15.81 -9.43
CA THR A 227 17.92 -14.67 -9.64
C THR A 227 16.85 -14.62 -8.55
N SER A 228 16.24 -15.76 -8.20
CA SER A 228 15.30 -15.86 -7.06
C SER A 228 15.96 -15.54 -5.73
N LEU A 229 17.14 -16.08 -5.45
CA LEU A 229 17.87 -15.84 -4.20
C LEU A 229 18.27 -14.36 -4.02
N ILE A 230 18.60 -13.65 -5.10
CA ILE A 230 18.90 -12.21 -5.04
C ILE A 230 17.65 -11.42 -4.68
N LEU A 231 16.49 -11.80 -5.22
CA LEU A 231 15.21 -11.20 -4.83
C LEU A 231 14.92 -11.46 -3.35
N ASP A 232 15.02 -12.71 -2.89
CA ASP A 232 14.86 -13.08 -1.48
C ASP A 232 15.75 -12.23 -0.57
N PHE A 233 17.05 -12.18 -0.89
CA PHE A 233 18.04 -11.43 -0.13
C PHE A 233 17.66 -9.94 -0.04
N SER A 234 17.21 -9.34 -1.14
CA SER A 234 16.87 -7.91 -1.19
C SER A 234 15.65 -7.58 -0.33
N TRP A 235 14.65 -8.47 -0.29
CA TRP A 235 13.51 -8.34 0.61
C TRP A 235 13.92 -8.46 2.07
N TRP A 236 14.80 -9.42 2.40
CA TRP A 236 15.33 -9.55 3.76
C TRP A 236 16.22 -8.39 4.19
N VAL A 237 16.99 -7.78 3.28
CA VAL A 237 17.73 -6.54 3.54
C VAL A 237 16.77 -5.43 3.98
N SER A 238 15.61 -5.30 3.34
CA SER A 238 14.58 -4.33 3.73
C SER A 238 14.01 -4.62 5.12
N VAL A 239 13.68 -5.89 5.39
CA VAL A 239 13.21 -6.36 6.71
C VAL A 239 14.22 -6.05 7.81
N PHE A 240 15.48 -6.47 7.64
CA PHE A 240 16.52 -6.26 8.63
C PHE A 240 16.90 -4.80 8.77
N GLY A 241 16.83 -3.99 7.70
CA GLY A 241 17.04 -2.55 7.77
C GLY A 241 15.99 -1.86 8.64
N MET A 242 14.71 -2.17 8.45
CA MET A 242 13.62 -1.61 9.27
C MET A 242 13.65 -2.13 10.71
N LEU A 243 13.89 -3.44 10.90
CA LEU A 243 14.02 -4.03 12.22
C LEU A 243 15.21 -3.43 12.98
N GLY A 244 16.37 -3.33 12.32
CA GLY A 244 17.58 -2.70 12.83
C GLY A 244 17.33 -1.28 13.31
N TYR A 245 16.63 -0.46 12.53
CA TYR A 245 16.22 0.88 12.96
C TYR A 245 15.37 0.84 14.23
N CYS A 246 14.40 -0.08 14.33
CA CYS A 246 13.53 -0.19 15.50
C CYS A 246 14.30 -0.61 16.77
N VAL A 247 15.15 -1.64 16.67
CA VAL A 247 15.87 -2.21 17.82
C VAL A 247 17.07 -1.38 18.25
N CYS A 248 17.72 -0.66 17.34
CA CYS A 248 18.88 0.19 17.61
C CYS A 248 18.51 1.60 18.10
N GLY A 249 17.33 1.77 18.70
CA GLY A 249 16.92 3.04 19.32
C GLY A 249 16.16 4.02 18.43
N GLY A 250 15.76 3.64 17.21
CA GLY A 250 14.90 4.47 16.36
C GLY A 250 13.45 4.58 16.85
N CYS A 251 13.01 3.65 17.70
CA CYS A 251 11.65 3.53 18.24
C CYS A 251 11.63 3.28 19.76
N PRO A 252 12.25 4.13 20.60
CA PRO A 252 12.48 3.81 22.02
C PRO A 252 11.19 3.74 22.86
N LEU A 253 10.15 4.50 22.48
CA LEU A 253 8.87 4.53 23.19
C LEU A 253 7.93 3.39 22.79
N THR A 254 8.09 2.87 21.59
CA THR A 254 7.16 1.91 20.96
C THR A 254 7.73 0.51 20.87
N TRP A 255 9.05 0.38 20.90
CA TRP A 255 9.77 -0.89 20.93
C TRP A 255 10.61 -1.00 22.20
N THR A 256 10.14 -1.80 23.14
CA THR A 256 10.80 -2.08 24.43
C THR A 256 11.43 -3.47 24.50
N GLY A 257 11.57 -4.14 23.35
CA GLY A 257 12.07 -5.51 23.24
C GLY A 257 10.96 -6.57 23.18
N PHE A 258 11.37 -7.84 23.16
CA PHE A 258 10.44 -8.96 23.10
C PHE A 258 9.64 -9.10 24.40
N SER A 259 8.35 -9.37 24.27
CA SER A 259 7.44 -9.49 25.42
C SER A 259 6.53 -10.70 25.30
N PHE A 260 6.36 -11.42 26.41
CA PHE A 260 5.40 -12.53 26.50
C PHE A 260 3.94 -12.08 26.27
N GLN A 261 3.65 -10.78 26.42
CA GLN A 261 2.32 -10.23 26.15
C GLN A 261 1.92 -10.36 24.67
N ALA A 262 2.88 -10.56 23.76
CA ALA A 262 2.61 -10.85 22.35
C ALA A 262 1.81 -12.15 22.15
N PHE A 263 1.93 -13.12 23.06
CA PHE A 263 1.20 -14.40 23.00
C PHE A 263 -0.23 -14.32 23.54
N LEU A 264 -0.60 -13.22 24.19
CA LEU A 264 -1.96 -13.01 24.69
C LEU A 264 -2.86 -12.44 23.58
N GLY A 265 -4.10 -12.92 23.51
CA GLY A 265 -5.11 -12.42 22.57
C GLY A 265 -4.85 -12.79 21.10
N LEU A 266 -4.05 -13.82 20.83
CA LEU A 266 -3.73 -14.28 19.48
C LEU A 266 -4.98 -14.64 18.67
N TRP A 267 -5.96 -15.30 19.28
CA TRP A 267 -7.19 -15.72 18.58
C TRP A 267 -8.05 -14.55 18.10
N GLU A 268 -8.22 -13.52 18.93
CA GLU A 268 -8.98 -12.34 18.56
C GLU A 268 -8.25 -11.51 17.50
N PHE A 269 -6.92 -11.39 17.62
CA PHE A 269 -6.11 -10.78 16.56
C PHE A 269 -6.17 -11.59 15.27
N PHE A 270 -6.15 -12.92 15.35
CA PHE A 270 -6.26 -13.81 14.20
C PHE A 270 -7.59 -13.62 13.46
N LYS A 271 -8.73 -13.61 14.16
CA LYS A 271 -10.04 -13.34 13.54
C LYS A 271 -10.05 -11.99 12.83
N LEU A 272 -9.58 -10.94 13.50
CA LEU A 272 -9.55 -9.59 12.95
C LEU A 272 -8.66 -9.51 11.70
N SER A 273 -7.45 -10.06 11.80
CA SER A 273 -6.48 -10.05 10.70
C SER A 273 -6.94 -10.90 9.52
N VAL A 274 -7.47 -12.11 9.74
CA VAL A 274 -8.01 -12.95 8.67
C VAL A 274 -9.20 -12.29 7.98
N ALA A 275 -10.12 -11.66 8.72
CA ALA A 275 -11.24 -10.94 8.10
C ALA A 275 -10.74 -9.83 7.16
N SER A 276 -9.73 -9.06 7.60
CA SER A 276 -9.07 -8.04 6.78
C SER A 276 -8.30 -8.65 5.59
N GLY A 277 -7.63 -9.78 5.79
CA GLY A 277 -6.93 -10.55 4.76
C GLY A 277 -7.87 -11.05 3.66
N VAL A 278 -9.01 -11.64 4.04
CA VAL A 278 -10.04 -12.12 3.11
C VAL A 278 -10.66 -10.96 2.35
N MET A 279 -11.05 -9.89 3.05
CA MET A 279 -11.62 -8.69 2.43
C MET A 279 -10.71 -8.16 1.32
N LEU A 280 -9.41 -8.02 1.62
CA LEU A 280 -8.46 -7.49 0.65
C LEU A 280 -8.15 -8.45 -0.50
N SER A 281 -8.14 -9.74 -0.22
CA SER A 281 -7.96 -10.76 -1.25
C SER A 281 -9.15 -10.77 -2.22
N LEU A 282 -10.37 -10.65 -1.70
CA LEU A 282 -11.60 -10.56 -2.50
C LEU A 282 -11.61 -9.28 -3.34
N GLU A 283 -11.17 -8.15 -2.80
CA GLU A 283 -11.04 -6.90 -3.54
C GLU A 283 -10.07 -7.08 -4.73
N ASN A 284 -8.87 -7.63 -4.49
CA ASN A 284 -7.90 -7.91 -5.56
C ASN A 284 -8.46 -8.89 -6.61
N PHE A 285 -9.17 -9.93 -6.18
CA PHE A 285 -9.78 -10.90 -7.08
C PHE A 285 -10.87 -10.25 -7.93
N TYR A 286 -11.76 -9.47 -7.31
CA TYR A 286 -12.82 -8.73 -7.98
C TYR A 286 -12.27 -7.83 -9.07
N TYR A 287 -11.19 -7.08 -8.79
CA TYR A 287 -10.54 -6.24 -9.80
C TYR A 287 -9.92 -7.02 -10.95
N ARG A 288 -9.33 -8.20 -10.69
CA ARG A 288 -8.83 -9.08 -11.76
C ARG A 288 -9.95 -9.58 -12.66
N MET A 289 -11.11 -9.91 -12.09
CA MET A 289 -12.29 -10.28 -12.88
C MET A 289 -12.79 -9.12 -13.74
N LEU A 290 -12.82 -7.89 -13.19
CA LEU A 290 -13.18 -6.69 -13.96
C LEU A 290 -12.25 -6.45 -15.15
N ILE A 291 -10.93 -6.61 -14.96
CA ILE A 291 -9.96 -6.46 -16.05
C ILE A 291 -10.19 -7.52 -17.13
N ILE A 292 -10.39 -8.79 -16.74
CA ILE A 292 -10.67 -9.88 -17.68
C ILE A 292 -11.94 -9.61 -18.47
N VAL A 293 -13.04 -9.25 -17.79
CA VAL A 293 -14.32 -8.93 -18.44
C VAL A 293 -14.18 -7.72 -19.36
N SER A 294 -13.46 -6.68 -18.94
CA SER A 294 -13.15 -5.52 -19.78
C SER A 294 -12.34 -5.90 -21.02
N GLY A 295 -11.47 -6.90 -20.91
CA GLY A 295 -10.70 -7.48 -22.02
C GLY A 295 -11.55 -8.09 -23.12
N TYR A 296 -12.77 -8.54 -22.80
CA TYR A 296 -13.72 -9.11 -23.77
C TYR A 296 -14.63 -8.07 -24.42
N ILE A 297 -14.60 -6.80 -24.00
CA ILE A 297 -15.39 -5.72 -24.59
C ILE A 297 -14.62 -5.17 -25.80
N HIS A 298 -15.17 -5.34 -27.00
CA HIS A 298 -14.56 -4.86 -28.25
C HIS A 298 -14.17 -3.37 -28.20
N HIS A 299 -13.04 -3.02 -28.84
CA HIS A 299 -12.52 -1.65 -29.09
C HIS A 299 -11.95 -0.87 -27.88
N ASN A 300 -11.33 -1.52 -26.89
CA ASN A 300 -10.82 -0.82 -25.70
C ASN A 300 -9.41 -1.21 -25.24
N GLU A 301 -8.49 -1.55 -26.16
CA GLU A 301 -7.08 -1.87 -25.82
C GLU A 301 -6.43 -0.75 -24.98
N VAL A 302 -6.63 0.51 -25.37
CA VAL A 302 -6.12 1.68 -24.64
C VAL A 302 -6.75 1.83 -23.25
N ALA A 303 -8.04 1.48 -23.09
CA ALA A 303 -8.71 1.54 -21.79
C ALA A 303 -8.30 0.38 -20.88
N ILE A 304 -8.00 -0.80 -21.43
CA ILE A 304 -7.48 -1.96 -20.69
C ILE A 304 -6.04 -1.70 -20.23
N ASP A 305 -5.20 -1.16 -21.10
CA ASP A 305 -3.84 -0.73 -20.76
C ASP A 305 -3.90 0.39 -19.73
N ALA A 306 -4.76 1.40 -19.93
CA ALA A 306 -4.96 2.47 -18.97
C ALA A 306 -5.52 1.96 -17.64
N LEU A 307 -6.43 0.98 -17.61
CA LEU A 307 -6.95 0.37 -16.38
C LEU A 307 -5.91 -0.49 -15.67
N SER A 308 -5.05 -1.18 -16.42
CA SER A 308 -3.95 -1.99 -15.88
C SER A 308 -2.84 -1.09 -15.33
N ILE A 309 -2.49 -0.02 -16.05
CA ILE A 309 -1.60 1.05 -15.60
C ILE A 309 -2.21 1.77 -14.40
N TRP A 310 -3.51 2.10 -14.45
CA TRP A 310 -4.27 2.68 -13.34
C TRP A 310 -4.26 1.75 -12.13
N PHE A 311 -4.37 0.43 -12.29
CA PHE A 311 -4.28 -0.51 -11.17
C PHE A 311 -2.87 -0.55 -10.56
N VAL A 312 -1.83 -0.58 -11.38
CA VAL A 312 -0.43 -0.49 -10.93
C VAL A 312 -0.15 0.86 -10.25
N LEU A 313 -0.75 1.95 -10.73
CA LEU A 313 -0.56 3.32 -10.22
C LEU A 313 -1.47 3.69 -9.04
N ILE A 314 -2.67 3.10 -8.90
CA ILE A 314 -3.71 3.43 -7.89
C ILE A 314 -3.86 2.36 -6.80
N ALA A 315 -3.46 1.10 -7.01
CA ALA A 315 -3.28 0.16 -5.88
C ALA A 315 -2.19 0.63 -4.91
N ILE A 316 -1.36 1.61 -5.30
CA ILE A 316 -0.30 2.19 -4.47
C ILE A 316 -0.84 3.31 -3.53
N PRO A 317 -1.75 4.22 -3.95
CA PRO A 317 -2.32 5.31 -3.14
C PRO A 317 -3.77 5.09 -2.64
N CYS A 318 -4.62 4.26 -3.25
CA CYS A 318 -5.97 4.00 -2.69
C CYS A 318 -5.91 3.21 -1.37
N PHE A 319 -4.90 2.35 -1.23
CA PHE A 319 -4.52 1.75 0.04
C PHE A 319 -4.05 2.78 1.09
N PHE A 320 -3.67 3.99 0.69
CA PHE A 320 -3.38 5.10 1.59
C PHE A 320 -4.65 5.83 2.02
N LEU A 321 -5.62 6.02 1.11
CA LEU A 321 -6.89 6.69 1.44
C LEU A 321 -7.70 5.94 2.52
N THR A 322 -7.57 4.61 2.60
CA THR A 322 -8.19 3.80 3.66
C THR A 322 -7.38 3.79 4.97
N SER A 323 -6.08 4.10 4.94
CA SER A 323 -5.20 4.26 6.13
C SER A 323 -5.18 5.68 6.70
N LEU A 324 -5.56 6.69 5.91
CA LEU A 324 -5.63 8.10 6.33
C LEU A 324 -6.50 8.32 7.58
N PRO A 325 -7.67 7.69 7.78
CA PRO A 325 -8.45 7.88 8.99
C PRO A 325 -7.68 7.54 10.27
N ALA A 326 -6.90 6.45 10.26
CA ALA A 326 -6.10 6.03 11.42
C ALA A 326 -4.91 6.98 11.70
N GLN A 327 -4.32 7.54 10.65
CA GLN A 327 -3.18 8.47 10.76
C GLN A 327 -3.63 9.91 11.05
N VAL A 328 -4.79 10.34 10.53
CA VAL A 328 -5.39 11.64 10.82
C VAL A 328 -5.92 11.69 12.25
N VAL A 329 -6.55 10.62 12.76
CA VAL A 329 -6.94 10.52 14.18
C VAL A 329 -5.72 10.60 15.11
N SER A 330 -4.56 10.09 14.68
CA SER A 330 -3.29 10.22 15.40
C SER A 330 -2.66 11.61 15.33
N TYR A 331 -3.07 12.45 14.37
CA TYR A 331 -2.51 13.79 14.13
C TYR A 331 -3.37 14.91 14.73
N VAL A 332 -4.65 14.64 15.00
CA VAL A 332 -5.64 15.62 15.48
C VAL A 332 -5.77 15.62 17.02
N ASN A 333 -5.15 14.67 17.74
CA ASN A 333 -5.14 14.56 19.23
C ASN A 333 -3.71 14.53 19.83
#